data_AF-A0A9P1P0V4-F1
#
_entry.id   AF-A0A9P1P0V4-F1
#
_cell.length_a   1.000
_cell.length_b   1.000
_cell.length_c   1.000
_cell.angle_alpha   90.00
_cell.angle_beta   90.00
_cell.angle_gamma   90.00
#
_symmetry.space_group_name_H-M   'P 1'
#
loop_
_entity.id
_entity.type
_entity.pdbx_description
1 polymer ?
#
loop_
_entity_poly.entity_id
_entity_poly.type
_entity_poly.pdbx_seq_one_letter_code
_entity_poly.pdbx_strand_id
1 'polypeptide(L)'
;MIKSCSPEAIAIAYRNHARETAHQSAEVKGIEDAIAALKIHLRHKQQQLEQLRRSQPTEEQLEESRQQAKLHADRINQLSRELQAEAKALKAIADEITPLYWQVYHKPFITGFSNISVPHVRSDGDVWTILNKLV
;
A
#
# COMPACT_ATOMS: atom_id res chain seq x y z
N MET A 1 -67.20 -30.42 -35.01
CA MET A 1 -67.87 -29.57 -36.02
C MET A 1 -66.85 -28.65 -36.64
N ILE A 2 -66.54 -28.84 -37.93
CA ILE A 2 -65.48 -28.14 -38.66
C ILE A 2 -65.99 -26.75 -39.07
N LYS A 3 -65.49 -25.71 -38.40
CA LYS A 3 -65.41 -24.31 -38.88
C LYS A 3 -63.97 -23.93 -38.56
N SER A 4 -63.03 -23.77 -39.49
CA SER A 4 -63.05 -22.89 -40.66
C SER A 4 -61.78 -23.13 -41.50
N CYS A 5 -61.91 -23.72 -42.70
CA CYS A 5 -60.81 -23.83 -43.68
C CYS A 5 -60.96 -22.76 -44.77
N SER A 6 -61.08 -21.48 -44.39
CA SER A 6 -60.83 -20.40 -45.37
C SER A 6 -59.31 -20.28 -45.54
N PRO A 7 -58.79 -20.10 -46.77
CA PRO A 7 -57.38 -19.83 -47.01
C PRO A 7 -56.82 -18.66 -46.17
N GLU A 8 -57.66 -17.68 -45.82
CA GLU A 8 -57.28 -16.54 -44.98
C GLU A 8 -57.07 -16.95 -43.53
N ALA A 9 -57.91 -17.84 -42.98
CA ALA A 9 -57.76 -18.36 -41.62
C ALA A 9 -56.46 -19.15 -41.45
N ILE A 10 -56.09 -19.93 -42.48
CA ILE A 10 -54.81 -20.65 -42.53
C ILE A 10 -53.65 -19.66 -42.62
N ALA A 11 -53.72 -18.67 -43.52
CA ALA A 11 -52.67 -17.66 -43.67
C ALA A 11 -52.45 -16.83 -42.39
N ILE A 12 -53.51 -16.49 -41.65
CA ILE A 12 -53.43 -15.79 -40.36
C ILE A 12 -52.74 -16.67 -39.32
N ALA A 13 -53.11 -17.95 -39.22
CA ALA A 13 -52.47 -18.89 -38.30
C ALA A 13 -50.96 -19.04 -38.56
N TYR A 14 -50.55 -19.19 -39.83
CA TYR A 14 -49.14 -19.25 -40.21
C TYR A 14 -48.38 -17.94 -39.92
N ARG A 15 -49.00 -16.77 -40.14
CA ARG A 15 -48.39 -15.47 -39.80
C ARG A 15 -48.20 -15.30 -38.29
N ASN A 16 -49.17 -15.72 -37.49
CA ASN A 16 -49.07 -15.65 -36.03
C ASN A 16 -47.97 -16.60 -35.53
N HIS A 17 -47.93 -17.83 -36.04
CA HIS A 17 -46.88 -18.80 -35.68
C HIS A 17 -45.47 -18.33 -36.08
N ALA A 18 -45.33 -17.70 -37.25
CA ALA A 18 -44.05 -17.11 -37.67
C ALA A 18 -43.61 -15.95 -36.76
N ARG A 19 -44.56 -15.11 -36.29
CA ARG A 19 -44.28 -14.01 -35.35
C ARG A 19 -43.90 -14.52 -33.96
N GLU A 20 -44.60 -15.52 -33.45
CA GLU A 20 -44.29 -16.15 -32.15
C GLU A 20 -42.91 -16.81 -32.17
N THR A 21 -42.61 -17.55 -33.24
CA THR A 21 -41.28 -18.17 -33.42
C THR A 21 -40.18 -17.12 -33.50
N ALA A 22 -40.42 -16.00 -34.21
CA ALA A 22 -39.47 -14.89 -34.27
C ALA A 22 -39.26 -14.21 -32.92
N HIS A 23 -40.31 -14.04 -32.12
CA HIS A 23 -40.23 -13.49 -30.76
C HIS A 23 -39.42 -14.40 -29.83
N GLN A 24 -39.72 -15.70 -29.83
CA GLN A 24 -39.00 -16.70 -29.04
C GLN A 24 -37.51 -16.76 -29.42
N SER A 25 -37.20 -16.73 -30.71
CA SER A 25 -35.81 -16.71 -31.19
C SER A 25 -35.05 -15.46 -30.73
N ALA A 26 -35.70 -14.29 -30.74
CA ALA A 26 -35.10 -13.05 -30.24
C ALA A 26 -34.87 -13.09 -28.72
N GLU A 27 -35.81 -13.66 -27.97
CA GLU A 27 -35.71 -13.82 -26.52
C GLU A 27 -34.56 -14.76 -26.12
N VAL A 28 -34.45 -15.92 -26.77
CA VAL A 28 -33.35 -16.88 -26.56
C VAL A 28 -32.01 -16.22 -26.86
N LYS A 29 -31.91 -15.50 -27.99
CA LYS A 29 -30.69 -14.77 -28.34
C LYS A 29 -30.33 -13.71 -27.30
N GLY A 30 -31.32 -12.95 -26.81
CA GLY A 30 -31.11 -11.97 -25.75
C GLY A 30 -30.57 -12.58 -24.46
N ILE A 31 -31.06 -13.77 -24.09
CA ILE A 31 -30.57 -14.54 -22.95
C ILE A 31 -29.13 -15.01 -23.19
N GLU A 32 -28.81 -15.53 -24.37
CA GLU A 32 -27.45 -15.96 -24.73
C GLU A 32 -26.45 -14.80 -24.68
N ASP A 33 -26.83 -13.64 -25.22
CA ASP A 33 -26.02 -12.42 -25.19
C ASP A 33 -25.78 -11.95 -23.74
N ALA A 34 -26.82 -12.00 -22.89
CA ALA A 34 -26.71 -11.68 -21.47
C ALA A 34 -25.78 -12.67 -20.74
N ILE A 35 -25.88 -13.97 -21.02
CA ILE A 35 -24.99 -15.00 -20.45
C ILE A 35 -23.54 -14.75 -20.90
N ALA A 36 -23.32 -14.40 -22.17
CA ALA A 36 -21.99 -14.10 -22.69
C ALA A 36 -21.38 -12.89 -21.98
N ALA A 37 -22.14 -11.80 -21.82
CA ALA A 37 -21.70 -10.61 -21.10
C ALA A 37 -21.36 -10.92 -19.62
N LEU A 38 -22.22 -11.68 -18.93
CA LEU A 38 -21.98 -12.08 -17.55
C LEU A 38 -20.74 -12.97 -17.38
N LYS A 39 -20.48 -13.88 -18.32
CA LYS A 39 -19.26 -14.71 -18.31
C LYS A 39 -17.98 -13.87 -18.46
N ILE A 40 -18.02 -12.82 -19.28
CA ILE A 40 -16.89 -11.88 -19.43
C ILE A 40 -16.66 -11.14 -18.11
N HIS A 41 -17.73 -10.59 -17.51
CA HIS A 41 -17.64 -9.90 -16.23
C HIS A 41 -17.11 -10.80 -15.10
N LEU A 42 -17.52 -12.06 -15.07
CA LEU A 42 -17.04 -13.04 -14.09
C LEU A 42 -15.55 -13.32 -14.24
N ARG A 43 -15.06 -13.53 -15.47
CA ARG A 43 -13.62 -13.71 -15.74
C ARG A 43 -12.82 -12.48 -15.31
N HIS A 44 -13.29 -11.29 -15.64
CA HIS A 44 -12.61 -10.05 -15.27
C HIS A 44 -12.51 -9.91 -13.73
N LYS A 45 -13.60 -10.18 -13.01
CA LYS A 45 -13.58 -10.17 -11.53
C LYS A 45 -12.63 -11.22 -10.95
N GLN A 46 -12.58 -12.42 -11.52
CA GLN A 46 -11.65 -13.46 -11.08
C GLN A 46 -10.19 -13.03 -11.28
N GLN A 47 -9.87 -12.44 -12.45
CA GLN A 47 -8.53 -11.92 -12.72
C GLN A 47 -8.14 -10.80 -11.74
N GLN A 48 -9.05 -9.87 -11.46
CA GLN A 48 -8.81 -8.81 -10.46
C GLN A 48 -8.54 -9.40 -9.06
N LEU A 49 -9.26 -10.45 -8.68
CA LEU A 49 -9.10 -11.11 -7.38
C LEU A 49 -7.78 -11.89 -7.28
N GLU A 50 -7.36 -12.55 -8.37
CA GLU A 50 -6.04 -13.19 -8.44
C GLU A 50 -4.89 -12.18 -8.39
N GLN A 51 -5.01 -11.05 -9.07
CA GLN A 51 -4.04 -9.97 -8.99
C GLN A 51 -3.92 -9.43 -7.56
N LEU A 52 -5.05 -9.22 -6.88
CA LEU A 52 -5.07 -8.76 -5.49
C LEU A 52 -4.37 -9.76 -4.56
N ARG A 53 -4.64 -11.06 -4.71
CA ARG A 53 -3.97 -12.12 -3.92
C ARG A 53 -2.46 -12.16 -4.16
N ARG A 54 -1.99 -11.94 -5.39
CA ARG A 54 -0.55 -11.88 -5.70
C ARG A 54 0.14 -10.63 -5.14
N SER A 55 -0.61 -9.54 -4.95
CA SER A 55 -0.08 -8.28 -4.39
C SER A 55 -0.04 -8.24 -2.87
N GLN A 56 -0.59 -9.24 -2.16
CA GLN A 56 -0.53 -9.28 -0.71
C GLN A 56 0.85 -9.82 -0.27
N PRO A 57 1.64 -9.04 0.49
CA PRO A 57 2.91 -9.53 1.02
C PRO A 57 2.65 -10.72 1.93
N THR A 58 3.50 -11.75 1.83
CA THR A 58 3.41 -12.91 2.71
C THR A 58 3.80 -12.52 4.14
N GLU A 59 3.19 -13.15 5.14
CA GLU A 59 3.52 -12.93 6.56
C GLU A 59 5.02 -13.14 6.85
N GLU A 60 5.65 -14.11 6.19
CA GLU A 60 7.11 -14.34 6.25
C GLU A 60 7.92 -13.14 5.73
N GLN A 61 7.53 -12.55 4.59
CA GLN A 61 8.24 -11.38 4.02
C GLN A 61 8.12 -10.16 4.94
N LEU A 62 6.98 -10.00 5.59
CA LEU A 62 6.75 -8.93 6.57
C LEU A 62 7.64 -9.14 7.80
N GLU A 63 7.73 -10.37 8.31
CA GLU A 63 8.53 -10.69 9.48
C GLU A 63 10.04 -10.56 9.21
N GLU A 64 10.52 -11.00 8.05
CA GLU A 64 11.91 -10.76 7.61
C GLU A 64 12.22 -9.26 7.56
N SER A 65 11.32 -8.47 6.97
CA SER A 65 11.45 -7.01 6.89
C SER A 65 11.46 -6.36 8.28
N ARG A 66 10.62 -6.84 9.22
CA ARG A 66 10.62 -6.39 10.62
C ARG A 66 11.94 -6.70 11.32
N GLN A 67 12.51 -7.88 11.13
CA GLN A 67 13.79 -8.25 11.73
C GLN A 67 14.95 -7.37 11.20
N GLN A 68 14.99 -7.13 9.89
CA GLN A 68 15.98 -6.23 9.29
C GLN A 68 15.85 -4.81 9.84
N ALA A 69 14.63 -4.29 9.93
CA ALA A 69 14.39 -2.97 10.50
C ALA A 69 14.91 -2.91 11.95
N LYS A 70 14.75 -3.99 12.75
CA LYS A 70 15.15 -4.02 14.17
C LYS A 70 16.66 -3.90 14.31
N LEU A 71 17.40 -4.62 13.47
CA LEU A 71 18.86 -4.51 13.39
C LEU A 71 19.30 -3.07 13.09
N HIS A 72 18.61 -2.39 12.18
CA HIS A 72 18.90 -0.99 11.88
C HIS A 72 18.56 -0.05 13.05
N ALA A 73 17.43 -0.26 13.73
CA ALA A 73 17.05 0.50 14.92
C ALA A 73 18.09 0.38 16.04
N ASP A 74 18.55 -0.84 16.32
CA ASP A 74 19.56 -1.11 17.34
C ASP A 74 20.91 -0.47 16.97
N ARG A 75 21.29 -0.53 15.69
CA ARG A 75 22.50 0.13 15.18
C ARG A 75 22.44 1.66 15.30
N ILE A 76 21.29 2.28 14.99
CA ILE A 76 21.09 3.72 15.19
C ILE A 76 21.26 4.08 16.67
N ASN A 77 20.67 3.29 17.57
CA ASN A 77 20.77 3.51 19.00
C ASN A 77 22.20 3.36 19.53
N GLN A 78 22.99 2.43 18.99
CA GLN A 78 24.40 2.29 19.32
C GLN A 78 25.21 3.50 18.85
N LEU A 79 25.12 3.85 17.56
CA LEU A 79 25.85 4.98 16.99
C LEU A 79 25.52 6.30 17.69
N SER A 80 24.26 6.45 18.13
CA SER A 80 23.82 7.64 18.86
C SER A 80 24.44 7.73 20.25
N ARG A 81 24.70 6.60 20.93
CA ARG A 81 25.44 6.58 22.20
C ARG A 81 26.92 6.92 21.99
N GLU A 82 27.52 6.37 20.94
CA GLU A 82 28.92 6.67 20.58
C GLU A 82 29.08 8.15 20.25
N LEU A 83 28.18 8.71 19.43
CA LEU A 83 28.17 10.13 19.08
C LEU A 83 27.93 11.02 20.31
N GLN A 84 27.07 10.59 21.24
CA GLN A 84 26.85 11.31 22.50
C GLN A 84 28.13 11.38 23.35
N ALA A 85 28.87 10.27 23.45
CA ALA A 85 30.13 10.23 24.19
C ALA A 85 31.19 11.13 23.54
N GLU A 86 31.32 11.04 22.21
CA GLU A 86 32.29 11.84 21.45
C GLU A 86 31.98 13.34 21.53
N ALA A 87 30.71 13.72 21.41
CA ALA A 87 30.28 15.11 21.55
C ALA A 87 30.60 15.68 22.96
N LYS A 88 30.43 14.87 24.01
CA LYS A 88 30.80 15.25 25.38
C LYS A 88 32.31 15.41 25.56
N ALA A 89 33.10 14.51 24.97
CA ALA A 89 34.56 14.60 24.98
C ALA A 89 35.05 15.87 24.26
N LEU A 90 34.51 16.13 23.07
CA LEU A 90 34.82 17.35 22.31
C LEU A 90 34.43 18.62 23.07
N LYS A 91 33.27 18.61 23.74
CA LYS A 91 32.83 19.72 24.61
C LYS A 91 33.83 19.98 25.73
N ALA A 92 34.29 18.94 26.42
CA ALA A 92 35.23 19.08 27.52
C ALA A 92 36.54 19.73 27.05
N ILE A 93 37.08 19.30 25.90
CA ILE A 93 38.27 19.90 25.29
C ILE A 93 37.99 21.36 24.89
N ALA A 94 36.84 21.63 24.26
CA ALA A 94 36.48 22.99 23.87
C ALA A 94 36.39 23.93 25.10
N ASP A 95 35.80 23.47 26.20
CA ASP A 95 35.68 24.24 27.43
C ASP A 95 37.06 24.50 28.07
N GLU A 96 37.99 23.52 28.02
CA GLU A 96 39.36 23.66 28.51
C GLU A 96 40.17 24.69 27.71
N ILE A 97 40.09 24.66 26.38
CA ILE A 97 40.93 25.53 25.54
C ILE A 97 40.33 26.91 25.29
N THR A 98 39.01 27.08 25.47
CA THR A 98 38.31 28.33 25.14
C THR A 98 38.93 29.58 25.79
N PRO A 99 39.33 29.57 27.08
CA PRO A 99 39.97 30.74 27.70
C PRO A 99 41.27 31.14 27.00
N LEU A 100 42.14 30.17 26.70
CA LEU A 100 43.41 30.39 26.00
C LEU A 100 43.18 30.84 24.56
N TYR A 101 42.22 30.19 23.88
CA TYR A 101 41.88 30.52 22.50
C TYR A 101 41.35 31.96 22.37
N TRP A 102 40.57 32.42 23.35
CA TRP A 102 40.08 33.79 23.40
C TRP A 102 41.18 34.81 23.61
N GLN A 103 42.20 34.49 24.42
CA GLN A 103 43.34 35.38 24.65
C GLN A 103 44.14 35.64 23.37
N VAL A 104 44.23 34.65 22.48
CA VAL A 104 45.00 34.75 21.23
C VAL A 104 44.16 35.27 20.07
N TYR A 105 42.93 34.77 19.93
CA TYR A 105 42.10 34.99 18.74
C TYR A 105 40.83 35.81 18.98
N HIS A 106 40.56 36.20 20.23
CA HIS A 106 39.39 37.01 20.63
C HIS A 106 38.03 36.46 20.15
N LYS A 107 37.94 35.13 20.01
CA LYS A 107 36.74 34.40 19.61
C LYS A 107 36.72 33.02 20.30
N PRO A 108 35.55 32.37 20.46
CA PRO A 108 35.49 31.02 21.02
C PRO A 108 36.04 30.00 20.02
N PHE A 109 36.58 28.89 20.53
CA PHE A 109 37.12 27.82 19.68
C PHE A 109 36.00 27.07 18.95
N ILE A 110 35.02 26.56 19.70
CA ILE A 110 33.82 25.87 19.18
C ILE A 110 32.62 26.33 20.02
N THR A 111 31.46 26.50 19.37
CA THR A 111 30.18 26.86 20.03
C THR A 111 29.07 25.90 19.58
N GLY A 112 27.90 25.95 20.22
CA GLY A 112 26.72 25.18 19.78
C GLY A 112 26.47 23.86 20.51
N PHE A 113 27.21 23.56 21.58
CA PHE A 113 27.02 22.32 22.35
C PHE A 113 25.68 22.23 23.12
N SER A 114 24.94 23.33 23.28
CA SER A 114 23.67 23.34 24.05
C SER A 114 22.52 22.60 23.37
N ASN A 115 22.61 22.37 22.05
CA ASN A 115 21.51 21.86 21.24
C ASN A 115 21.87 20.56 20.50
N ILE A 116 22.90 19.83 20.94
CA ILE A 116 23.24 18.56 20.31
C ILE A 116 22.15 17.55 20.66
N SER A 117 21.47 17.04 19.63
CA SER A 117 20.48 15.98 19.78
C SER A 117 20.87 14.77 18.94
N VAL A 118 20.76 13.58 19.52
CA VAL A 118 21.02 12.32 18.84
C VAL A 118 19.70 11.54 18.65
N PRO A 119 19.52 10.85 17.52
CA PRO A 119 18.32 10.06 17.29
C PRO A 119 18.27 8.86 18.23
N HIS A 120 17.08 8.44 18.59
CA HIS A 120 16.83 7.26 19.40
C HIS A 120 15.56 6.57 18.92
N VAL A 121 15.70 5.35 18.46
CA VAL A 121 14.57 4.54 18.00
C VAL A 121 14.00 3.79 19.20
N ARG A 122 12.72 4.02 19.47
CA ARG A 122 11.94 3.33 20.50
C ARG A 122 10.86 2.48 19.83
N SER A 123 10.68 1.25 20.31
CA SER A 123 9.56 0.39 19.93
C SER A 123 8.45 0.50 20.97
N ASP A 124 7.27 0.97 20.57
CA ASP A 124 6.07 1.05 21.41
C ASP A 124 5.11 -0.11 21.10
N GLY A 125 5.67 -1.32 20.96
CA GLY A 125 4.94 -2.50 20.50
C GLY A 125 4.94 -2.58 18.98
N ASP A 126 3.82 -2.26 18.33
CA ASP A 126 3.65 -2.42 16.89
C ASP A 126 4.26 -1.30 16.04
N VAL A 127 4.49 -0.14 16.64
CA VAL A 127 5.00 1.06 15.96
C VAL A 127 6.34 1.46 16.55
N TRP A 128 7.28 1.78 15.67
CA TRP A 128 8.58 2.32 16.06
C TRP A 128 8.65 3.80 15.78
N THR A 129 9.16 4.54 16.76
CA THR A 129 9.22 6.00 16.72
C THR A 129 10.68 6.44 16.86
N ILE A 130 11.09 7.40 16.04
CA ILE A 130 12.40 8.06 16.15
C ILE A 130 12.21 9.31 17.00
N LEU A 131 12.93 9.38 18.11
CA LEU A 131 12.94 10.49 19.05
C LEU A 131 14.32 11.14 19.05
N ASN A 132 14.39 12.47 19.11
CA ASN A 132 15.67 13.16 19.29
C ASN A 132 15.93 13.36 20.78
N LYS A 133 16.99 12.75 21.30
CA LYS A 133 17.45 12.93 22.68
C LYS A 133 18.52 14.00 22.73
N LEU A 134 18.31 15.03 23.55
CA LEU A 134 19.33 16.03 23.85
C LEU A 134 20.48 15.38 24.62
N VAL A 135 21.71 15.76 24.26
CA VAL A 135 22.97 15.15 24.72
C VAL A 135 23.53 15.81 25.96
#